data_AF-A0AA89ASW6-F1
#
_entry.id   AF-A0AA89ASW6-F1
#
_cell.length_a   1.000
_cell.length_b   1.000
_cell.length_c   1.000
_cell.angle_alpha   90.00
_cell.angle_beta   90.00
_cell.angle_gamma   90.00
#
_symmetry.space_group_name_H-M   'P 1'
#
loop_
_entity.id
_entity.type
_entity.pdbx_description
1 polymer ?
#
loop_
_entity_poly.entity_id
_entity_poly.type
_entity_poly.pdbx_seq_one_letter_code
_entity_poly.pdbx_strand_id
1 'polypeptide(L)' 'MKKHKSEPLSYEEAAKEKKWRNAMDEEIQSIEKKNMWELTTLPKDQKEIGVKWVYKAKKNAIGEVERYKAMLVAK' A
#
# COMPACT_ATOMS: atom_id res chain seq x y z
N MET A 1 -3.93 24.06 14.89
CA MET A 1 -3.41 22.72 15.26
C MET A 1 -3.16 21.93 13.99
N LYS A 2 -1.90 21.70 13.59
CA LYS A 2 -1.60 20.86 12.43
C LYS A 2 -1.93 19.41 12.81
N LYS A 3 -3.00 18.84 12.24
CA LYS A 3 -3.30 17.41 12.40
C LYS A 3 -2.07 16.63 11.94
N HIS A 4 -1.41 15.92 12.86
CA HIS A 4 -0.58 14.80 12.46
C HIS A 4 -1.51 13.84 11.72
N LYS A 5 -1.42 13.82 10.39
CA LYS A 5 -2.21 12.89 9.57
C LYS A 5 -1.68 11.50 9.89
N SER A 6 -2.44 10.80 10.73
CA SER A 6 -2.24 9.40 11.09
C SER A 6 -2.11 8.54 9.83
N GLU A 7 -1.33 7.47 9.95
CA GLU A 7 -1.26 6.45 8.90
C GLU A 7 -2.69 5.90 8.69
N PRO A 8 -3.16 5.80 7.44
CA PRO A 8 -4.49 5.30 7.14
C PRO A 8 -4.58 3.83 7.52
N LEU A 9 -5.74 3.42 8.02
CA LEU A 9 -5.98 2.04 8.42
C LEU A 9 -6.70 1.23 7.35
N SER A 10 -7.29 1.93 6.37
CA SER A 10 -7.99 1.30 5.25
C SER A 10 -7.57 1.88 3.90
N TYR A 11 -7.86 1.12 2.84
CA TYR A 11 -7.71 1.60 1.48
C TYR A 11 -8.58 2.83 1.19
N GLU A 12 -9.82 2.90 1.70
CA GLU A 12 -10.69 4.05 1.41
C GLU A 12 -10.15 5.35 2.00
N GLU A 13 -9.47 5.28 3.14
CA GLU A 13 -8.78 6.44 3.73
C GLU A 13 -7.53 6.82 2.93
N ALA A 14 -6.70 5.83 2.61
CA ALA A 14 -5.47 6.03 1.86
C ALA A 14 -5.73 6.59 0.45
N ALA A 15 -6.71 6.05 -0.27
CA ALA A 15 -7.04 6.43 -1.64
C ALA A 15 -7.45 7.91 -1.77
N LYS A 16 -7.97 8.52 -0.70
CA LYS A 16 -8.32 9.95 -0.68
C LYS A 16 -7.09 10.86 -0.72
N GLU A 17 -5.91 10.37 -0.31
CA GLU A 17 -4.69 11.17 -0.30
C GLU A 17 -3.76 10.80 -1.46
N LYS A 18 -3.33 11.81 -2.22
CA LYS A 18 -2.41 11.62 -3.36
C LYS A 18 -1.10 10.91 -2.96
N LYS A 19 -0.54 11.23 -1.80
CA LYS A 19 0.71 10.64 -1.30
C LYS A 19 0.63 9.13 -1.09
N TRP A 20 -0.51 8.62 -0.64
CA TRP A 20 -0.72 7.20 -0.41
C TRP A 20 -1.06 6.48 -1.72
N ARG A 21 -1.82 7.13 -2.62
CA ARG A 21 -2.00 6.63 -3.99
C ARG A 21 -0.67 6.42 -4.71
N ASN A 22 0.19 7.43 -4.72
CA ASN A 22 1.52 7.32 -5.31
C ASN A 22 2.32 6.16 -4.70
N ALA A 23 2.26 5.97 -3.38
CA ALA A 23 2.96 4.88 -2.71
C ALA A 23 2.38 3.49 -3.05
N MET A 24 1.06 3.39 -3.28
CA MET A 24 0.42 2.17 -3.77
C MET A 24 0.82 1.88 -5.23
N ASP A 25 0.82 2.89 -6.09
CA ASP A 25 1.21 2.75 -7.49
C ASP A 25 2.68 2.30 -7.62
N GLU A 26 3.59 2.86 -6.81
CA GLU A 26 4.99 2.40 -6.74
C GLU A 26 5.10 0.91 -6.37
N GLU A 27 4.27 0.44 -5.44
CA GLU A 27 4.28 -0.96 -5.01
C GLU A 27 3.72 -1.88 -6.10
N ILE A 28 2.60 -1.50 -6.73
CA ILE A 28 2.03 -2.26 -7.86
C ILE A 28 3.04 -2.38 -9.01
N GLN A 29 3.67 -1.28 -9.41
CA GLN A 29 4.70 -1.28 -10.46
C GLN A 29 5.89 -2.17 -10.08
N SER A 30 6.29 -2.18 -8.82
CA SER A 30 7.35 -3.05 -8.30
C SER A 30 6.97 -4.54 -8.36
N ILE A 31 5.70 -4.87 -8.09
CA ILE A 31 5.16 -6.23 -8.20
C ILE A 31 5.09 -6.66 -9.67
N GLU A 32 4.58 -5.80 -10.55
CA GLU A 32 4.51 -6.07 -12.00
C GLU A 32 5.89 -6.29 -12.60
N LYS A 33 6.86 -5.42 -12.26
CA LYS A 33 8.24 -5.54 -12.74
C LYS A 33 8.92 -6.84 -12.32
N LYS A 34 8.48 -7.42 -11.20
CA LYS A 34 9.05 -8.65 -10.68
C LYS A 34 8.66 -9.89 -11.48
N ASN A 35 7.72 -9.83 -12.43
CA ASN A 35 7.27 -10.94 -13.31
C ASN A 35 6.93 -12.26 -12.58
N MET A 36 6.78 -12.24 -11.26
CA MET A 36 6.46 -13.41 -10.43
C MET A 36 4.97 -13.51 -10.13
N TRP A 37 4.23 -12.42 -10.37
CA TRP A 37 2.81 -12.30 -10.04
C TRP A 37 2.07 -11.74 -11.24
N GLU A 38 1.00 -12.42 -11.62
CA GLU A 38 0.04 -11.95 -12.61
C GLU A 38 -1.32 -11.80 -11.94
N LEU A 39 -2.01 -10.70 -12.22
CA LEU A 39 -3.38 -10.51 -11.80
C LEU A 39 -4.26 -11.45 -12.63
N THR A 40 -4.69 -12.57 -12.05
CA THR A 40 -5.54 -13.54 -12.73
C THR A 40 -6.92 -13.62 -12.08
N THR A 41 -7.92 -14.03 -12.86
CA THR A 41 -9.24 -14.38 -12.32
C THR A 41 -9.12 -15.65 -11.48
N LEU A 42 -9.77 -15.69 -10.32
CA LEU A 42 -9.77 -16.87 -9.46
C LEU A 42 -10.24 -18.10 -10.27
N PRO A 43 -9.39 -19.11 -10.50
CA PRO A 43 -9.80 -20.29 -11.23
C PRO A 43 -10.81 -21.08 -10.39
N LYS A 44 -11.72 -21.79 -11.07
CA LYS A 44 -12.71 -22.66 -10.41
C LYS A 44 -11.98 -23.62 -9.48
N ASP A 45 -12.51 -23.75 -8.27
CA ASP A 45 -12.03 -24.64 -7.20
C ASP A 45 -10.73 -24.22 -6.48
N GLN A 46 -10.23 -23.00 -6.70
CA GLN A 46 -9.17 -22.43 -5.87
C GLN A 46 -9.70 -21.52 -4.75
N LYS A 47 -8.99 -21.53 -3.62
CA LYS A 47 -9.20 -20.58 -2.55
C LYS A 47 -8.49 -19.28 -2.89
N GLU A 48 -9.22 -18.17 -2.86
CA GLU A 48 -8.61 -16.85 -2.94
C GLU A 48 -7.72 -16.59 -1.73
N ILE A 49 -6.56 -15.99 -1.98
CA ILE A 49 -5.74 -15.43 -0.91
C ILE A 49 -6.17 -13.97 -0.77
N GLY A 50 -6.75 -13.63 0.37
CA GLY A 50 -7.04 -12.24 0.68
C GLY A 50 -5.74 -11.44 0.73
N VAL A 51 -5.74 -10.24 0.14
CA VAL A 51 -4.65 -9.27 0.27
C VAL A 51 -5.10 -8.07 1.09
N LYS A 52 -4.16 -7.43 1.77
CA LYS A 52 -4.40 -6.18 2.52
C LYS A 52 -3.27 -5.19 2.27
N TRP A 53 -3.62 -3.91 2.31
CA TRP A 53 -2.64 -2.83 2.27
C TRP A 53 -2.12 -2.52 3.68
N VAL A 54 -0.81 -2.30 3.77
CA VAL A 54 -0.13 -1.81 4.97
C VAL A 54 0.52 -0.48 4.64
N TYR A 55 0.18 0.56 5.39
CA TYR A 55 0.66 1.91 5.19
C TYR A 55 1.64 2.31 6.28
N LYS A 56 2.78 2.87 5.90
CA LYS A 56 3.80 3.33 6.84
C LYS A 56 4.47 4.62 6.36
N ALA A 57 4.51 5.62 7.22
CA ALA A 57 5.27 6.85 7.04
C ALA A 57 6.66 6.67 7.67
N LYS A 58 7.70 6.62 6.83
CA LYS A 58 9.09 6.66 7.29
C LYS A 58 9.42 8.09 7.73
N LYS A 59 9.86 8.21 8.98
CA LYS A 59 10.27 9.49 9.57
C LYS A 59 11.78 9.59 9.63
N ASN A 60 12.29 10.80 9.44
CA ASN A 60 13.71 11.11 9.64
C ASN A 60 14.06 11.21 11.14
N ALA A 61 15.34 11.44 11.47
CA ALA A 61 15.81 11.58 12.84
C ALA A 61 15.17 12.74 13.63
N ILE A 62 14.61 13.73 12.92
CA ILE A 62 13.94 14.92 13.46
C ILE A 62 12.42 14.66 13.62
N GLY A 63 11.92 13.48 13.21
CA GLY A 63 10.53 13.07 13.35
C GLY A 63 9.61 13.51 12.21
N GLU A 64 10.14 14.15 11.17
CA GLU A 64 9.39 14.54 9.97
C GLU A 64 9.25 13.39 9.00
N VAL A 65 8.13 13.32 8.27
CA VAL A 65 7.89 12.26 7.30
C VAL A 65 8.77 12.49 6.07
N GLU A 66 9.72 11.60 5.86
CA GLU A 66 10.62 11.60 4.71
C GLU A 66 10.00 10.85 3.53
N ARG A 67 9.32 9.72 3.80
CA ARG A 67 8.72 8.90 2.74
C ARG A 67 7.45 8.19 3.19
N TYR A 68 6.46 8.13 2.31
CA TYR A 68 5.29 7.27 2.47
C TYR A 68 5.53 5.94 1.78
N LYS A 69 5.21 4.84 2.46
CA LYS A 69 5.33 3.48 1.94
C LYS A 69 3.98 2.78 2.06
N ALA A 70 3.51 2.19 0.97
CA ALA A 70 2.42 1.23 0.96
C ALA A 70 3.00 -0.15 0.62
N MET A 71 2.45 -1.21 1.19
CA MET A 71 2.84 -2.60 0.92
C MET A 71 1.59 -3.44 0.78
N LEU A 72 1.53 -4.26 -0.27
CA LEU A 72 0.47 -5.25 -0.44
C LEU A 72 0.93 -6.57 0.18
N VAL A 73 0.19 -7.09 1.16
CA VAL A 73 0.55 -8.32 1.88
C VAL A 73 -0.62 -9.30 1.89
N ALA A 74 -0.33 -10.60 1.91
CA ALA A 74 -1.35 -11.61 2.13
C ALA A 74 -1.97 -11.47 3.54
N LYS A 75 -3.26 -11.79 3.64
CA LYS A 75 -4.05 -11.72 4.87
C LYS A 75 -4.07 -13.04 5.61
#